data_AF-A0A2N3BKA7-F1
#
_entry.id   AF-A0A2N3BKA7-F1
#
_cell.length_a   1.000
_cell.length_b   1.000
_cell.length_c   1.000
_cell.angle_alpha   90.00
_cell.angle_beta   90.00
_cell.angle_gamma   90.00
#
_symmetry.space_group_name_H-M   'P 1'
#
loop_
_entity.id
_entity.type
_entity.pdbx_description
1 polymer ?
#
loop_
_entity_poly.entity_id
_entity_poly.type
_entity_poly.pdbx_seq_one_letter_code
_entity_poly.pdbx_strand_id
1 'polypeptide(L)' 'MLTLAARGLGKIDAAGLRGASLVSTDELTAMAGALAAFGLVPIPPGAPVPDRLIITHQGDRA' A
#
# COMPACT_ATOMS: atom_id res chain seq x y z
N MET A 1 2.92 -3.83 -12.13
CA MET A 1 2.61 -3.90 -10.68
C MET A 1 1.53 -2.90 -10.27
N LEU A 2 1.67 -1.59 -10.54
CA LEU A 2 0.63 -0.59 -10.17
C LEU A 2 -0.76 -0.87 -10.75
N THR A 3 -0.86 -1.48 -11.94
CA THR A 3 -2.16 -1.90 -12.51
C THR A 3 -2.91 -2.90 -11.62
N LEU A 4 -2.21 -3.82 -10.94
CA LEU A 4 -2.83 -4.76 -10.01
C LEU A 4 -3.27 -4.04 -8.73
N ALA A 5 -2.44 -3.14 -8.22
CA ALA A 5 -2.80 -2.31 -7.07
C ALA A 5 -4.06 -1.47 -7.36
N ALA A 6 -4.14 -0.84 -8.54
CA ALA A 6 -5.30 -0.06 -8.96
C ALA A 6 -6.57 -0.92 -9.13
N ARG A 7 -6.44 -2.16 -9.62
CA ARG A 7 -7.56 -3.11 -9.70
C ARG A 7 -8.07 -3.51 -8.32
N GLY A 8 -7.16 -3.86 -7.40
CA GLY A 8 -7.50 -4.16 -6.01
C GLY A 8 -8.20 -2.98 -5.32
N LEU A 9 -7.65 -1.77 -5.48
CA LEU A 9 -8.24 -0.54 -4.96
C LEU A 9 -9.65 -0.30 -5.53
N GLY A 10 -9.84 -0.47 -6.85
CA GLY A 10 -11.15 -0.29 -7.48
C GLY A 10 -12.22 -1.25 -6.98
N LYS A 11 -11.85 -2.48 -6.58
CA LYS A 11 -12.79 -3.42 -5.93
C LYS A 11 -13.28 -2.88 -4.59
N ILE A 12 -12.36 -2.41 -3.76
CA ILE A 12 -12.65 -1.84 -2.44
C ILE A 12 -13.52 -0.58 -2.59
N ASP A 13 -13.16 0.31 -3.52
CA ASP A 13 -13.88 1.55 -3.77
C ASP A 13 -15.33 1.28 -4.21
N ALA A 14 -15.53 0.37 -5.16
CA ALA A 14 -16.86 0.07 -5.70
C ALA A 14 -17.77 -0.75 -4.75
N ALA A 15 -17.21 -1.63 -3.92
CA ALA A 15 -17.97 -2.60 -3.14
C ALA A 15 -17.71 -2.56 -1.61
N GLY A 16 -16.95 -1.58 -1.13
CA GLY A 16 -16.64 -1.39 0.29
C GLY A 16 -15.99 -2.62 0.93
N LEU A 17 -16.48 -3.02 2.11
CA LEU A 17 -15.98 -4.19 2.85
C LEU A 17 -16.06 -5.50 2.04
N ARG A 18 -17.04 -5.64 1.16
CA ARG A 18 -17.12 -6.80 0.25
C ARG A 18 -16.02 -6.74 -0.79
N GLY A 19 -15.67 -5.56 -1.28
CA GLY A 19 -14.53 -5.37 -2.18
C GLY A 19 -13.23 -5.86 -1.59
N ALA A 20 -13.00 -5.62 -0.29
CA ALA A 20 -11.79 -6.05 0.42
C ALA A 20 -11.61 -7.58 0.43
N SER A 21 -12.68 -8.36 0.57
CA SER A 21 -12.60 -9.83 0.52
C SER A 21 -12.43 -10.40 -0.90
N LEU A 22 -12.55 -9.55 -1.93
CA LEU A 22 -12.39 -9.93 -3.34
C LEU A 22 -11.00 -9.55 -3.90
N VAL A 23 -10.16 -8.91 -3.11
CA VAL A 23 -8.77 -8.59 -3.48
C VAL A 23 -7.94 -9.87 -3.47
N SER A 24 -7.24 -10.16 -4.56
CA SER A 24 -6.36 -11.32 -4.63
C SER A 24 -5.05 -11.06 -3.90
N THR A 25 -4.31 -12.13 -3.56
CA THR A 25 -2.99 -11.99 -2.93
C THR A 25 -2.00 -11.16 -3.77
N ASP A 26 -2.05 -11.28 -5.10
CA ASP A 26 -1.20 -10.50 -6.01
C ASP A 26 -1.55 -9.02 -6.01
N GLU A 27 -2.84 -8.69 -5.98
CA GLU A 27 -3.31 -7.31 -5.88
C GLU A 27 -2.95 -6.71 -4.52
N LEU A 28 -3.13 -7.48 -3.43
CA LEU A 28 -2.76 -7.07 -2.08
C LEU A 28 -1.26 -6.80 -1.97
N THR A 29 -0.43 -7.69 -2.51
CA THR A 29 1.04 -7.53 -2.53
C THR A 29 1.43 -6.32 -3.37
N ALA A 30 0.79 -6.09 -4.51
CA ALA A 30 1.01 -4.91 -5.33
C ALA A 30 0.61 -3.61 -4.60
N MET A 31 -0.48 -3.61 -3.83
CA MET A 31 -0.89 -2.48 -3.00
C MET A 31 0.12 -2.20 -1.89
N ALA A 32 0.57 -3.24 -1.16
CA ALA A 32 1.58 -3.10 -0.13
C ALA A 32 2.91 -2.55 -0.71
N GLY A 33 3.34 -3.08 -1.85
CA GLY A 33 4.53 -2.57 -2.55
C GLY A 33 4.37 -1.13 -3.03
N ALA A 34 3.19 -0.75 -3.51
CA ALA A 34 2.91 0.63 -3.90
C ALA A 34 3.02 1.59 -2.69
N LEU A 35 2.41 1.24 -1.55
CA LEU A 35 2.49 2.04 -0.33
C LEU A 35 3.94 2.23 0.14
N ALA A 36 4.74 1.16 0.14
CA ALA A 36 6.15 1.23 0.47
C ALA A 36 6.93 2.14 -0.52
N ALA A 37 6.65 2.04 -1.82
CA ALA A 37 7.27 2.88 -2.84
C ALA A 37 6.91 4.38 -2.70
N PHE A 38 5.71 4.68 -2.18
CA PHE A 38 5.28 6.05 -1.84
C PHE A 38 5.75 6.51 -0.45
N GLY A 39 6.59 5.72 0.22
CA GLY A 39 7.27 6.11 1.45
C GLY A 39 6.53 5.74 2.74
N LEU A 40 5.48 4.91 2.68
CA LEU A 40 4.84 4.40 3.89
C LEU A 40 5.81 3.49 4.65
N VAL A 41 6.06 3.83 5.91
CA VAL A 41 6.89 3.04 6.81
C VAL A 41 6.06 1.86 7.36
N PRO A 42 6.43 0.60 7.10
CA PRO A 42 5.74 -0.53 7.68
C PRO A 42 5.95 -0.59 9.19
N ILE A 43 4.90 -0.97 9.93
CA ILE A 43 4.97 -1.23 11.37
C ILE A 43 4.89 -2.75 11.56
N PRO A 44 5.99 -3.43 11.92
CA PRO A 44 5.96 -4.85 12.20
C PRO A 44 5.03 -5.19 13.39
N PRO A 45 4.46 -6.40 13.45
CA PRO A 45 3.66 -6.83 14.60
C PRO A 45 4.43 -6.69 15.91
N GLY A 46 3.84 -6.00 16.89
CA GLY A 46 4.44 -5.76 18.21
C GLY A 46 5.49 -4.65 18.28
N ALA A 47 5.85 -4.02 17.14
CA ALA A 47 6.73 -2.86 17.14
C ALA A 47 5.99 -1.58 17.59
N PRO A 48 6.69 -0.61 18.22
CA PRO A 48 6.11 0.70 18.49
C PRO A 48 5.82 1.44 17.16
N VAL A 49 4.81 2.30 17.19
CA VAL A 49 4.47 3.17 16.05
C VAL A 49 5.59 4.20 15.85
N PRO A 50 6.17 4.34 14.64
CA PRO A 50 7.18 5.36 14.36
C PRO A 50 6.61 6.78 14.48
N ASP A 51 7.44 7.74 14.90
CA ASP A 51 7.08 9.17 14.94
C ASP A 51 6.74 9.74 13.55
N ARG A 52 7.22 9.10 12.49
CA ARG A 52 6.96 9.47 11.09
C ARG A 52 6.54 8.24 10.27
N LEU A 53 5.34 8.31 9.71
CA LEU A 53 4.76 7.20 8.91
C LEU A 53 5.00 7.34 7.41
N ILE A 54 5.31 8.54 6.91
CA ILE A 54 5.63 8.78 5.50
C ILE A 54 7.00 9.43 5.42
N ILE A 55 7.92 8.81 4.71
CA ILE A 55 9.25 9.35 4.43
C ILE A 55 9.29 9.73 2.96
N THR A 56 9.49 11.02 2.68
CA THR A 56 9.72 11.48 1.31
C THR A 56 11.16 11.18 0.92
N HIS A 57 11.34 10.33 -0.09
CA HIS A 57 12.62 10.25 -0.78
C HIS A 57 12.73 11.50 -1.65
N GLN A 58 13.37 12.56 -1.13
CA GLN A 58 13.85 13.65 -1.97
C GLN A 58 14.86 13.01 -2.92
N GLY A 59 14.46 12.79 -4.17
CA GLY A 59 15.38 12.31 -5.19
C GLY A 59 16.52 13.30 -5.29
N ASP A 60 17.73 12.85 -4.96
CA ASP A 60 18.96 13.57 -5.22
C ASP A 60 19.04 13.73 -6.75
N ARG A 61 18.62 14.89 -7.25
CA ARG A 61 18.76 15.24 -8.66
C ARG A 61 20.22 15.62 -8.88
N ALA A 62 21.05 14.61 -9.16
CA ALA A 62 22.31 14.79 -9.88
C ALA A 62 22.04 14.96 -11.38
#